data_AF-A0A930P8G7-F1
#
_entry.id   AF-A0A930P8G7-F1
#
_cell.length_a   1.000
_cell.length_b   1.000
_cell.length_c   1.000
_cell.angle_alpha   90.00
_cell.angle_beta   90.00
_cell.angle_gamma   90.00
#
_symmetry.space_group_name_H-M   'P 1'
#
loop_
_entity.id
_entity.type
_entity.pdbx_description
1 polymer ?
#
loop_
_entity_poly.entity_id
_entity_poly.type
_entity_poly.pdbx_seq_one_letter_code
_entity_poly.pdbx_strand_id
1 'polypeptide(L)' 'IYMCAKEDFSGTHNFAKTYQEHQENAAKYAKALNERGIK' A
#
# COMPACT_ATOMS: atom_id res chain seq x y z
N ILE A 1 -3.20 3.14 14.71
CA ILE A 1 -3.47 3.52 13.31
C ILE A 1 -2.28 3.07 12.49
N TYR A 2 -2.50 2.27 11.47
CA TYR A 2 -1.46 1.81 10.55
C TYR A 2 -1.50 2.67 9.28
N MET A 3 -0.34 2.85 8.66
CA MET A 3 -0.16 3.73 7.51
C MET A 3 0.70 3.03 6.48
N CYS A 4 0.31 3.10 5.21
CA CYS A 4 0.98 2.47 4.06
C CYS A 4 1.00 3.47 2.90
N ALA A 5 2.05 3.49 2.09
CA ALA A 5 2.04 4.27 0.86
C ALA A 5 0.94 3.76 -0.09
N LYS A 6 0.25 4.67 -0.76
CA LYS A 6 -0.83 4.28 -1.67
C LYS A 6 -0.26 3.73 -2.98
N GLU A 7 -0.92 2.71 -3.52
CA GLU A 7 -0.53 2.00 -4.75
C GLU A 7 -0.59 2.86 -6.03
N ASP A 8 -1.18 4.05 -5.93
CA ASP A 8 -1.26 5.03 -7.03
C ASP A 8 -0.01 5.91 -7.15
N PHE A 9 0.95 5.81 -6.22
CA PHE A 9 2.19 6.61 -6.19
C PHE A 9 1.96 8.13 -6.22
N SER A 10 0.77 8.58 -5.80
CA SER A 10 0.40 10.01 -5.75
C SER A 10 1.10 10.79 -4.63
N GLY A 11 1.92 10.13 -3.81
CA GLY A 11 2.45 10.68 -2.56
C GLY A 11 1.46 10.64 -1.39
N THR A 12 0.25 10.11 -1.59
CA THR A 12 -0.74 9.91 -0.52
C THR A 12 -0.60 8.54 0.14
N HIS A 13 -1.24 8.35 1.30
CA HIS A 13 -1.07 7.17 2.13
C HIS A 13 -2.43 6.57 2.49
N ASN A 14 -2.51 5.23 2.51
CA ASN A 14 -3.64 4.48 3.01
C ASN A 14 -3.54 4.35 4.53
N PHE A 15 -4.60 4.72 5.24
CA PHE A 15 -4.71 4.57 6.68
C PHE A 15 -5.64 3.40 7.03
N ALA A 16 -5.22 2.58 7.99
CA ALA A 16 -5.96 1.41 8.45
C ALA A 16 -6.14 1.45 9.97
N LYS A 17 -7.31 0.99 10.44
CA LYS A 17 -7.61 0.87 11.87
C LYS A 17 -7.11 -0.46 12.42
N THR A 18 -7.14 -1.49 11.59
CA THR A 18 -6.72 -2.85 11.94
C THR A 18 -5.44 -3.28 11.21
N TYR A 19 -4.78 -4.29 11.75
CA TYR A 19 -3.58 -4.86 11.12
C TYR A 19 -3.90 -5.60 9.81
N GLN A 20 -5.08 -6.23 9.72
CA GLN A 20 -5.52 -6.93 8.52
C GLN A 20 -5.70 -5.97 7.34
N GLU A 21 -6.40 -4.85 7.56
CA GLU A 21 -6.54 -3.78 6.55
C GLU A 21 -5.18 -3.22 6.12
N HIS A 22 -4.22 -3.12 7.06
CA HIS A 22 -2.86 -2.68 6.74
C HIS A 22 -2.14 -3.67 5.81
N GLN A 23 -2.26 -4.97 6.07
CA GLN A 23 -1.67 -5.99 5.20
C GLN A 23 -2.28 -5.98 3.79
N GLU A 24 -3.60 -5.79 3.67
CA GLU A 24 -4.26 -5.68 2.36
C GLU A 24 -3.74 -4.46 1.58
N ASN A 25 -3.58 -3.32 2.25
CA ASN A 25 -3.01 -2.11 1.66
C ASN A 25 -1.54 -2.29 1.27
N ALA A 26 -0.75 -3.00 2.07
CA ALA A 26 0.64 -3.32 1.75
C ALA A 26 0.75 -4.27 0.56
N ALA A 27 -0.14 -5.27 0.46
CA ALA A 27 -0.18 -6.20 -0.66
C ALA A 27 -0.53 -5.48 -1.97
N LYS A 28 -1.47 -4.54 -1.93
CA LYS A 28 -1.81 -3.64 -3.05
C LYS A 28 -0.61 -2.82 -3.52
N TYR A 29 0.10 -2.19 -2.58
CA TYR A 29 1.29 -1.41 -2.89
C TYR A 29 2.40 -2.28 -3.52
N ALA A 30 2.67 -3.45 -2.93
CA ALA A 30 3.64 -4.41 -3.46
C ALA A 30 3.26 -4.91 -4.85
N LYS A 31 1.97 -5.16 -5.11
CA LYS A 31 1.49 -5.54 -6.43
C LYS A 31 1.74 -4.42 -7.45
N ALA A 32 1.43 -3.17 -7.11
CA ALA A 32 1.62 -2.04 -8.01
C ALA A 32 3.10 -1.74 -8.30
N LEU A 33 4.00 -2.00 -7.34
CA LEU A 33 5.45 -1.97 -7.56
C LEU A 33 5.89 -3.01 -8.58
N ASN A 34 5.46 -4.27 -8.39
CA ASN A 34 5.77 -5.35 -9.31
C ASN A 34 5.20 -5.11 -10.72
N GLU A 35 3.97 -4.60 -10.82
CA GLU A 35 3.34 -4.24 -12.11
C GLU A 35 4.09 -3.12 -12.83
N ARG A 36 4.69 -2.18 -12.10
CA ARG A 36 5.56 -1.14 -12.66
C ARG A 36 7.00 -1.62 -12.91
N GLY A 37 7.36 -2.84 -12.53
CA GLY A 37 8.73 -3.37 -12.64
C GLY A 37 9.72 -2.68 -11.69
N ILE A 38 9.24 -2.03 -10.63
CA ILE A 38 10.06 -1.37 -9.61
C ILE A 38 10.29 -2.40 -8.51
N LYS A 39 11.54 -2.87 -8.36
CA LYS A 39 11.93 -3.91 -7.40
C LYS A 39 12.98 -3.38 -6.42
#